data_AF-A0A1G0DGF2-F1
#
_entry.id   AF-A0A1G0DGF2-F1
#
_cell.length_a   1.000
_cell.length_b   1.000
_cell.length_c   1.000
_cell.angle_alpha   90.00
_cell.angle_beta   90.00
_cell.angle_gamma   90.00
#
_symmetry.space_group_name_H-M   'P 1'
#
loop_
_entity.id
_entity.type
_entity.pdbx_description
1 polymer ?
#
loop_
_entity_poly.entity_id
_entity_poly.type
_entity_poly.pdbx_seq_one_letter_code
_entity_poly.pdbx_strand_id
1 'polypeptide(L)'
;MTTATTKTTVDVRNIAPRDRHPLIFGTFANLAPGEALLLVNDHDPKPLYYQFQAEYSGEFSWEYLESGPAVWKVRIGRTATCCA
;
A
#
# COMPACT_ATOMS: atom_id res chain seq x y z
N MET A 1 19.13 3.61 -1.23
CA MET A 1 17.71 3.25 -1.33
C MET A 1 17.22 3.02 0.10
N THR A 2 16.52 3.98 0.68
CA THR A 2 16.06 3.87 2.07
C THR A 2 14.74 3.10 2.05
N THR A 3 14.74 1.86 2.54
CA THR A 3 13.52 1.05 2.66
C THR A 3 12.58 1.71 3.67
N ALA A 4 11.33 1.96 3.28
CA ALA A 4 10.34 2.59 4.17
C ALA A 4 10.02 1.68 5.37
N THR A 5 9.89 2.27 6.56
CA THR A 5 9.61 1.51 7.78
C THR A 5 8.13 1.16 7.83
N THR A 6 7.81 -0.13 7.95
CA THR A 6 6.43 -0.60 8.04
C THR A 6 5.84 -0.25 9.39
N LYS A 7 4.87 0.66 9.41
CA LYS A 7 4.21 1.18 10.62
C LYS A 7 2.97 0.39 11.01
N THR A 8 2.24 -0.12 10.02
CA THR A 8 0.98 -0.82 10.25
C THR A 8 0.73 -1.89 9.19
N THR A 9 -0.13 -2.85 9.51
CA THR A 9 -0.57 -3.91 8.61
C THR A 9 -2.08 -3.79 8.39
N VAL A 10 -2.49 -3.79 7.12
CA VAL A 10 -3.89 -3.77 6.70
C VAL A 10 -4.20 -5.11 6.04
N ASP A 11 -4.85 -6.01 6.79
CA ASP A 11 -5.32 -7.29 6.27
C ASP A 11 -6.79 -7.17 5.82
N VAL A 12 -7.02 -7.25 4.52
CA VAL A 12 -8.35 -7.03 3.92
C VAL A 12 -9.09 -8.33 3.59
N ARG A 13 -8.50 -9.49 3.87
CA ARG A 13 -9.09 -10.80 3.50
C ARG A 13 -10.47 -11.03 4.13
N ASN A 14 -10.69 -10.47 5.32
CA ASN A 14 -11.95 -10.56 6.06
C ASN A 14 -12.77 -9.26 6.02
N ILE A 15 -12.38 -8.29 5.19
CA ILE A 15 -13.06 -6.99 5.05
C ILE A 15 -13.94 -7.03 3.80
N ALA A 16 -15.16 -6.51 3.92
CA ALA A 16 -16.09 -6.45 2.79
C ALA A 16 -15.48 -5.62 1.65
N PRO A 17 -15.62 -6.03 0.37
CA PRO A 17 -14.94 -5.38 -0.76
C PRO A 17 -15.09 -3.86 -0.82
N ARG A 18 -16.28 -3.34 -0.52
CA ARG A 18 -16.58 -1.90 -0.51
C ARG A 18 -15.78 -1.10 0.54
N ASP A 19 -15.35 -1.76 1.61
CA ASP A 19 -14.67 -1.13 2.75
C ASP A 19 -13.14 -1.22 2.63
N ARG A 20 -12.63 -2.07 1.72
CA ARG A 20 -11.18 -2.29 1.54
C ARG A 20 -10.45 -1.02 1.07
N HIS A 21 -10.91 -0.41 -0.03
CA HIS A 21 -10.23 0.77 -0.59
C HIS A 21 -10.27 1.97 0.38
N PRO A 22 -11.43 2.36 0.96
CA PRO A 22 -11.45 3.45 1.95
C PRO A 22 -10.49 3.23 3.11
N LEU A 23 -10.40 2.01 3.62
CA LEU A 23 -9.47 1.65 4.70
C LEU A 23 -8.00 1.80 4.27
N ILE A 24 -7.63 1.26 3.10
CA ILE A 24 -6.24 1.28 2.62
C ILE A 24 -5.79 2.72 2.34
N PHE A 25 -6.58 3.49 1.58
CA PHE A 25 -6.23 4.87 1.24
C PHE A 25 -6.25 5.79 2.47
N GLY A 26 -7.23 5.62 3.37
CA GLY A 26 -7.25 6.34 4.64
C GLY A 26 -6.04 6.02 5.51
N THR A 27 -5.62 4.76 5.54
CA THR A 27 -4.39 4.36 6.27
C THR A 27 -3.14 4.98 5.63
N PHE A 28 -3.04 4.94 4.30
CA PHE A 28 -1.91 5.51 3.57
C PHE A 28 -1.78 7.02 3.76
N ALA A 29 -2.88 7.76 3.68
CA ALA A 29 -2.88 9.23 3.83
C ALA A 29 -2.36 9.69 5.21
N ASN A 30 -2.46 8.84 6.23
CA ASN A 30 -1.97 9.10 7.59
C ASN A 30 -0.49 8.73 7.80
N LEU A 31 0.19 8.17 6.80
CA LEU A 31 1.62 7.87 6.88
C LEU A 31 2.45 9.14 6.76
N ALA A 32 3.53 9.23 7.54
CA ALA A 32 4.58 10.21 7.30
C ALA A 32 5.50 9.76 6.14
N PRO A 33 6.19 10.69 5.47
CA PRO A 33 7.25 10.33 4.53
C PRO A 33 8.26 9.35 5.12
N GLY A 34 8.56 8.27 4.39
CA GLY A 34 9.44 7.19 4.84
C GLY A 34 8.75 6.09 5.66
N GLU A 35 7.46 6.25 6.00
CA GLU A 35 6.65 5.19 6.58
C GLU A 35 5.93 4.39 5.49
N ALA A 36 5.53 3.16 5.84
CA ALA A 36 4.79 2.27 4.97
C ALA A 36 3.67 1.53 5.71
N LEU A 37 2.67 1.09 4.96
CA LEU A 37 1.73 0.06 5.40
C LEU A 37 2.01 -1.26 4.67
N LEU A 38 1.76 -2.38 5.34
CA LEU A 38 1.77 -3.71 4.76
C LEU A 38 0.33 -4.13 4.42
N LEU A 39 0.01 -4.23 3.14
CA LEU A 39 -1.24 -4.79 2.66
C LEU A 39 -1.15 -6.32 2.62
N VAL A 40 -2.14 -7.00 3.20
CA VAL A 40 -2.34 -8.45 3.08
C VAL A 40 -3.66 -8.70 2.35
N ASN A 41 -3.61 -9.36 1.19
CA ASN A 41 -4.75 -9.58 0.31
C ASN A 41 -4.86 -11.05 -0.13
N ASP A 42 -6.05 -11.47 -0.56
CA ASP A 42 -6.36 -12.81 -1.07
C ASP A 42 -6.11 -12.97 -2.58
N HIS A 43 -5.79 -11.88 -3.28
CA HIS A 43 -5.47 -11.85 -4.71
C HIS A 43 -4.44 -10.76 -5.03
N ASP A 44 -3.93 -10.73 -6.26
CA ASP A 44 -3.00 -9.70 -6.73
C ASP A 44 -3.67 -8.30 -6.68
N PRO A 45 -3.17 -7.35 -5.89
CA PRO A 45 -3.71 -6.00 -5.80
C PRO A 45 -3.31 -5.09 -6.98
N LYS A 46 -3.02 -5.64 -8.16
CA LYS A 46 -2.66 -4.88 -9.37
C LYS A 46 -3.67 -3.77 -9.75
N PRO A 47 -5.00 -3.95 -9.66
CA PRO A 47 -5.94 -2.84 -9.89
C PRO A 47 -5.74 -1.67 -8.91
N LEU A 48 -5.45 -1.98 -7.64
CA LEU A 48 -5.18 -0.99 -6.60
C LEU A 48 -3.87 -0.23 -6.89
N TYR A 49 -2.84 -0.90 -7.41
CA TYR A 49 -1.60 -0.23 -7.84
C TYR A 49 -1.87 0.88 -8.87
N TYR A 50 -2.71 0.62 -9.87
CA TYR A 50 -3.05 1.63 -10.87
C TYR A 50 -3.85 2.80 -10.28
N GLN A 51 -4.69 2.53 -9.28
CA GLN A 51 -5.40 3.59 -8.56
C GLN A 51 -4.42 4.46 -7.75
N PHE A 52 -3.45 3.86 -7.06
CA PHE A 52 -2.35 4.62 -6.42
C PHE A 52 -1.54 5.44 -7.42
N GLN A 53 -1.24 4.88 -8.60
CA GLN A 53 -0.52 5.58 -9.66
C GLN A 53 -1.30 6.81 -10.16
N ALA A 54 -2.62 6.74 -10.22
CA ALA A 54 -3.47 7.86 -10.63
C ALA A 54 -3.61 8.93 -9.54
N GLU A 55 -3.76 8.54 -8.27
CA GLU A 55 -4.07 9.46 -7.16
C GLU A 55 -2.81 10.03 -6.45
N TYR A 56 -1.71 9.28 -6.43
CA TYR A 56 -0.50 9.59 -5.65
C TYR A 56 0.78 9.52 -6.50
N SER A 57 0.71 9.83 -7.78
CA SER A 57 1.86 9.75 -8.70
C SER A 57 3.11 10.44 -8.13
N GLY A 58 4.20 9.69 -7.97
CA GLY A 58 5.46 10.19 -7.40
C GLY A 58 5.52 10.27 -5.87
N GLU A 59 4.43 10.01 -5.16
CA GLU A 59 4.30 10.12 -3.70
C GLU A 59 4.25 8.77 -2.96
N PHE A 60 4.32 7.66 -3.70
CA PHE A 60 4.31 6.32 -3.11
C PHE A 60 5.37 5.38 -3.71
N SER A 61 5.69 4.34 -2.95
CA SER A 61 6.45 3.18 -3.39
C SER A 61 5.59 1.91 -3.27
N TRP A 62 5.90 0.92 -4.10
CA TRP A 62 5.16 -0.34 -4.17
C TRP A 62 6.14 -1.51 -4.25
N GLU A 63 6.12 -2.38 -3.24
CA GLU A 63 7.03 -3.51 -3.14
C GLU A 63 6.26 -4.79 -2.80
N TYR A 64 6.30 -5.78 -3.68
CA TYR A 64 5.77 -7.10 -3.39
C TYR A 64 6.72 -7.83 -2.43
N LEU A 65 6.19 -8.24 -1.28
CA LEU A 65 6.90 -9.09 -0.31
C LEU A 65 6.51 -10.56 -0.47
N GLU A 66 5.29 -10.81 -0.97
CA GLU A 66 4.78 -12.15 -1.26
C GLU A 66 3.80 -12.08 -2.43
N SER A 67 3.97 -12.96 -3.42
CA SER A 67 3.24 -12.93 -4.69
C SER A 67 2.41 -14.20 -4.92
N GLY A 68 1.55 -14.54 -3.95
CA GLY A 68 0.56 -15.62 -4.11
C GLY A 68 1.12 -17.03 -4.29
N PRO A 69 0.24 -18.02 -4.56
CA PRO A 69 -1.20 -17.90 -4.75
C PRO A 69 -2.01 -17.86 -3.45
N ALA A 70 -1.41 -18.25 -2.31
CA ALA A 70 -2.13 -18.34 -1.05
C ALA A 70 -2.39 -16.97 -0.40
N VAL A 71 -1.39 -16.09 -0.43
CA VAL A 71 -1.46 -14.74 0.15
C VAL A 71 -0.64 -13.79 -0.70
N TRP A 72 -1.12 -12.56 -0.83
CA TRP A 72 -0.39 -11.46 -1.44
C TRP A 72 -0.04 -10.43 -0.39
N LYS A 73 1.25 -10.10 -0.29
CA LYS A 73 1.76 -9.09 0.64
C LYS A 73 2.46 -7.98 -0.13
N VAL A 74 2.01 -6.76 0.05
CA VAL A 74 2.59 -5.58 -0.60
C VAL A 74 2.91 -4.53 0.46
N ARG A 75 4.15 -4.06 0.48
CA ARG A 75 4.53 -2.87 1.22
C ARG A 75 4.25 -1.64 0.35
N ILE A 76 3.38 -0.76 0.85
CA ILE A 76 3.02 0.50 0.21
C ILE A 76 3.61 1.62 1.07
N GLY A 77 4.67 2.25 0.58
CA GLY A 77 5.39 3.30 1.30
C GLY A 77 4.99 4.70 0.84
N ARG A 78 4.96 5.67 1.75
CA ARG A 78 4.84 7.08 1.40
C ARG A 78 6.23 7.64 1.16
N THR A 79 6.50 8.12 -0.05
CA THR A 79 7.78 8.73 -0.36
C THR A 79 7.81 10.16 0.18
N ALA A 80 8.99 10.62 0.61
CA ALA A 80 9.19 12.05 0.73
C ALA A 80 9.16 12.62 -0.67
N THR A 81 8.12 13.39 -1.00
CA THR A 81 8.09 14.16 -2.23
C THR A 81 9.37 14.99 -2.25
N CYS A 82 10.29 14.65 -3.12
CA CYS A 82 11.45 15.51 -3.33
C CYS A 82 10.90 16.80 -3.94
N CYS A 83 10.93 17.90 -3.18
CA CYS A 83 10.77 19.23 -3.78
C CYS A 83 11.96 19.41 -4.74
N ALA A 84 11.68 19.37 -6.03
CA ALA A 84 12.61 19.86 -7.05
C ALA A 84 12.38 21.37 -7.23
#